data_AF-A0A970S2G4-F1
#
_entry.id   AF-A0A970S2G4-F1
#
_cell.length_a   1.000
_cell.length_b   1.000
_cell.length_c   1.000
_cell.angle_alpha   90.00
_cell.angle_beta   90.00
_cell.angle_gamma   90.00
#
_symmetry.space_group_name_H-M   'P 1'
#
loop_
_entity.id
_entity.type
_entity.pdbx_description
1 polymer ?
#
loop_
_entity_poly.entity_id
_entity_poly.type
_entity_poly.pdbx_seq_one_letter_code
_entity_poly.pdbx_strand_id
1 'polypeptide(L)'
;MATLRLTLIIILLLTTHLLMGQARISNDPPEVIAVFEAMYQYDLREAEKMLNSLDQKRINSNLIELTRANLLWWWLISGDESRDYAREMESGLKSLIDKQKLKPIERMSQDELFTMVHAYAYLTRLDIFREKYFKGILNLSSTMKYLEAILVQHDRYDKFMLVAGLYHYFASATMTEYPIFIPFFALAPKSNRQLGYQLLKKCSAMPNLLIQNEALYYTMKINYQLEKKFNEALLIADQLIQSYPNNLTYQFHRMMILLDAGRDTDALVQYQRLRQVSATAPYLNQSQREHMVDEARKKLEKKKINLTI
;
A
#
# COMPACT_ATOMS: atom_id res chain seq x y z
N MET A 1 27.60 44.25 14.10
CA MET A 1 28.39 44.80 12.98
C MET A 1 29.08 43.61 12.32
N ALA A 2 28.56 43.13 11.18
CA ALA A 2 28.90 43.61 9.83
C ALA A 2 30.33 43.17 9.46
N THR A 3 30.69 42.56 8.33
CA THR A 3 30.09 42.22 7.03
C THR A 3 31.24 41.47 6.31
N LEU A 4 31.09 40.24 5.85
CA LEU A 4 30.67 39.87 4.49
C LEU A 4 31.42 40.61 3.36
N ARG A 5 32.04 39.80 2.47
CA ARG A 5 32.10 39.87 0.99
C ARG A 5 33.51 39.96 0.38
N LEU A 6 33.97 38.91 -0.33
CA LEU A 6 33.64 38.43 -1.70
C LEU A 6 34.63 39.07 -2.71
N THR A 7 35.26 38.33 -3.63
CA THR A 7 34.77 38.08 -5.01
C THR A 7 35.79 37.10 -5.69
N LEU A 8 35.44 35.87 -6.11
CA LEU A 8 34.79 35.37 -7.37
C LEU A 8 35.84 35.15 -8.52
N ILE A 9 35.98 34.03 -9.24
CA ILE A 9 35.10 33.32 -10.22
C ILE A 9 35.78 31.97 -10.62
N ILE A 10 35.15 30.79 -10.44
CA ILE A 10 34.50 29.88 -11.43
C ILE A 10 35.41 29.25 -12.50
N ILE A 11 35.44 27.90 -12.54
CA ILE A 11 35.49 26.91 -13.67
C ILE A 11 35.89 25.56 -13.01
N LEU A 12 35.19 24.42 -13.03
CA LEU A 12 34.03 23.95 -13.77
C LEU A 12 33.27 22.97 -12.84
N LEU A 13 31.96 23.17 -12.73
CA LEU A 13 31.02 22.23 -12.15
C LEU A 13 31.04 20.91 -12.94
N LEU A 14 31.66 19.88 -12.39
CA LEU A 14 31.10 18.52 -12.46
C LEU A 14 30.34 18.28 -11.15
N THR A 15 29.43 19.20 -10.82
CA THR A 15 28.14 18.71 -10.38
C THR A 15 27.63 17.90 -11.56
N THR A 16 27.75 16.58 -11.48
CA THR A 16 26.53 15.84 -11.74
C THR A 16 25.53 16.41 -10.73
N HIS A 17 24.84 17.48 -11.15
CA HIS A 17 23.41 17.40 -11.04
C HIS A 17 23.11 16.03 -11.68
N LEU A 18 23.05 14.98 -10.85
CA LEU A 18 21.81 14.24 -10.88
C LEU A 18 20.79 15.35 -10.78
N LEU A 19 20.34 15.80 -11.95
CA LEU A 19 18.95 16.15 -12.10
C LEU A 19 18.28 14.96 -11.43
N MET A 20 18.01 15.08 -10.12
CA MET A 20 16.80 14.53 -9.57
C MET A 20 15.75 15.28 -10.36
N GLY A 21 15.56 14.84 -11.61
CA GLY A 21 14.45 15.26 -12.42
C GLY A 21 13.25 14.98 -11.53
N GLN A 22 12.32 15.92 -11.51
CA GLN A 22 11.04 15.62 -10.88
C GLN A 22 10.59 14.27 -11.45
N ALA A 23 10.34 13.30 -10.56
CA ALA A 23 9.92 11.98 -10.97
C ALA A 23 8.79 12.16 -11.97
N ARG A 24 8.86 11.44 -13.10
CA ARG A 24 7.77 11.46 -14.06
C ARG A 24 6.52 11.02 -13.31
N ILE A 25 5.56 11.93 -13.21
CA ILE A 25 4.26 11.62 -12.63
C ILE A 25 3.57 10.68 -13.61
N SER A 26 3.20 9.50 -13.14
CA SER A 26 2.40 8.56 -13.91
C SER A 26 1.05 9.20 -14.23
N ASN A 27 0.64 9.10 -15.49
CA ASN A 27 -0.67 9.54 -15.93
C ASN A 27 -1.58 8.31 -16.00
N ASP A 28 -2.11 7.91 -14.85
CA ASP A 28 -3.05 6.81 -14.79
C ASP A 28 -4.36 7.19 -15.52
N PRO A 29 -4.97 6.27 -16.29
CA PRO A 29 -6.24 6.54 -16.94
C PRO A 29 -7.28 7.03 -15.92
N PRO A 30 -8.02 8.11 -16.20
CA PRO A 30 -9.04 8.64 -15.28
C PRO A 30 -10.03 7.57 -14.81
N GLU A 31 -10.28 6.56 -15.63
CA GLU A 31 -11.25 5.53 -15.30
C GLU A 31 -10.67 4.44 -14.39
N VAL A 32 -9.35 4.24 -14.42
CA VAL A 32 -8.66 3.45 -13.40
C VAL A 32 -8.66 4.23 -12.08
N ILE A 33 -8.38 5.54 -12.12
CA ILE A 33 -8.46 6.41 -10.95
C ILE A 33 -9.84 6.34 -10.30
N ALA A 34 -10.93 6.38 -11.10
CA ALA A 34 -12.29 6.25 -10.60
C ALA A 34 -12.57 4.91 -9.89
N VAL A 35 -12.00 3.79 -10.38
CA VAL A 35 -12.11 2.50 -9.69
C VAL A 35 -11.44 2.56 -8.31
N PHE A 36 -10.23 3.11 -8.22
CA PHE A 36 -9.54 3.28 -6.94
C PHE A 36 -10.26 4.22 -6.00
N GLU A 37 -10.77 5.34 -6.49
CA GLU A 37 -11.58 6.28 -5.73
C GLU A 37 -12.81 5.58 -5.11
N ALA A 38 -13.53 4.76 -5.89
CA ALA A 38 -14.64 3.96 -5.38
C ALA A 38 -14.20 2.93 -4.31
N MET A 39 -13.04 2.26 -4.50
CA MET A 39 -12.47 1.38 -3.48
C MET A 39 -12.13 2.14 -2.19
N TYR A 40 -11.56 3.33 -2.29
CA TYR A 40 -11.22 4.16 -1.13
C TYR A 40 -12.47 4.69 -0.43
N GLN A 41 -13.53 5.01 -1.16
CA GLN A 41 -14.86 5.28 -0.61
C GLN A 41 -15.55 4.03 -0.01
N TYR A 42 -14.93 2.86 -0.17
CA TYR A 42 -15.41 1.56 0.32
C TYR A 42 -16.67 1.05 -0.39
N ASP A 43 -16.95 1.59 -1.59
CA ASP A 43 -17.99 1.10 -2.49
C ASP A 43 -17.41 0.07 -3.46
N LEU A 44 -17.19 -1.15 -2.94
CA LEU A 44 -16.56 -2.23 -3.69
C LEU A 44 -17.43 -2.72 -4.86
N ARG A 45 -18.75 -2.54 -4.78
CA ARG A 45 -19.67 -2.91 -5.86
C ARG A 45 -19.56 -1.95 -7.03
N GLU A 46 -19.56 -0.65 -6.77
CA GLU A 46 -19.38 0.34 -7.84
C GLU A 46 -17.97 0.24 -8.42
N ALA A 47 -16.94 0.03 -7.59
CA ALA A 47 -15.58 -0.23 -8.06
C ALA A 47 -15.51 -1.44 -9.02
N GLU A 48 -16.19 -2.53 -8.70
CA GLU A 48 -16.26 -3.73 -9.56
C GLU A 48 -17.00 -3.46 -10.87
N LYS A 49 -18.12 -2.76 -10.81
CA LYS A 49 -18.88 -2.35 -12.00
C LYS A 49 -18.04 -1.45 -12.92
N MET A 50 -17.36 -0.46 -12.37
CA MET A 50 -16.45 0.42 -13.12
C MET A 50 -15.30 -0.38 -13.74
N LEU A 51 -14.68 -1.28 -12.96
CA LEU A 51 -13.60 -2.15 -13.43
C LEU A 51 -14.02 -3.02 -14.62
N ASN A 52 -15.20 -3.65 -14.55
CA ASN A 52 -15.73 -4.49 -15.63
C ASN A 52 -16.03 -3.71 -16.91
N SER A 53 -16.24 -2.39 -16.81
CA SER A 53 -16.41 -1.52 -17.99
C SER A 53 -15.09 -1.16 -18.67
N LEU A 54 -13.93 -1.39 -18.02
CA LEU A 54 -12.63 -1.02 -18.57
C LEU A 54 -12.21 -1.91 -19.75
N ASP A 55 -12.70 -3.15 -19.83
CA ASP A 55 -12.37 -4.08 -20.92
C ASP A 55 -12.87 -3.58 -22.29
N GLN A 56 -13.84 -2.66 -22.31
CA GLN A 56 -14.36 -2.02 -23.52
C GLN A 56 -13.52 -0.81 -23.96
N LYS A 57 -12.53 -0.41 -23.17
CA LYS A 57 -11.72 0.79 -23.37
C LYS A 57 -10.30 0.44 -23.83
N ARG A 58 -9.61 1.40 -24.44
CA ARG A 58 -8.21 1.24 -24.85
C ARG A 58 -7.25 1.45 -23.66
N ILE A 59 -7.41 0.64 -22.62
CA ILE A 59 -6.57 0.63 -21.42
C ILE A 59 -5.65 -0.59 -21.46
N ASN A 60 -4.43 -0.43 -20.94
CA ASN A 60 -3.47 -1.54 -20.86
C ASN A 60 -4.06 -2.68 -20.02
N SER A 61 -4.13 -3.89 -20.59
CA SER A 61 -4.69 -5.07 -19.93
C SER A 61 -3.98 -5.42 -18.62
N ASN A 62 -2.66 -5.21 -18.53
CA ASN A 62 -1.90 -5.48 -17.31
C ASN A 62 -2.32 -4.55 -16.17
N LEU A 63 -2.60 -3.28 -16.50
CA LEU A 63 -3.10 -2.32 -15.52
C LEU A 63 -4.51 -2.68 -15.04
N ILE A 64 -5.38 -3.14 -15.93
CA ILE A 64 -6.72 -3.65 -15.57
C ILE A 64 -6.57 -4.84 -14.62
N GLU A 65 -5.72 -5.83 -14.93
CA GLU A 65 -5.51 -7.00 -14.07
C GLU A 65 -4.94 -6.65 -12.69
N LEU A 66 -4.00 -5.69 -12.61
CA LEU A 66 -3.49 -5.22 -11.31
C LEU A 66 -4.57 -4.50 -10.50
N THR A 67 -5.41 -3.71 -11.16
CA THR A 67 -6.54 -3.02 -10.52
C THR A 67 -7.54 -4.05 -10.00
N ARG A 68 -7.82 -5.09 -10.79
CA ARG A 68 -8.64 -6.24 -10.38
C ARG A 68 -8.06 -6.95 -9.16
N ALA A 69 -6.76 -7.23 -9.16
CA ALA A 69 -6.09 -7.86 -8.02
C ALA A 69 -6.19 -7.01 -6.74
N ASN A 70 -6.09 -5.69 -6.84
CA ASN A 70 -6.27 -4.78 -5.70
C ASN A 70 -7.73 -4.82 -5.21
N LEU A 71 -8.72 -4.73 -6.11
CA LEU A 71 -10.13 -4.83 -5.75
C LEU A 71 -10.48 -6.16 -5.08
N LEU A 72 -9.98 -7.27 -5.61
CA LEU A 72 -10.18 -8.60 -5.00
C LEU A 72 -9.55 -8.69 -3.61
N TRP A 73 -8.43 -8.00 -3.38
CA TRP A 73 -7.87 -7.88 -2.04
C TRP A 73 -8.82 -7.12 -1.09
N TRP A 74 -9.42 -6.02 -1.53
CA TRP A 74 -10.42 -5.28 -0.74
C TRP A 74 -11.65 -6.11 -0.43
N TRP A 75 -12.18 -6.86 -1.42
CA TRP A 75 -13.25 -7.82 -1.20
C TRP A 75 -12.88 -8.86 -0.15
N LEU A 76 -11.69 -9.47 -0.29
CA LEU A 76 -11.19 -10.49 0.63
C LEU A 76 -11.14 -10.01 2.08
N ILE A 77 -10.61 -8.80 2.32
CA ILE A 77 -10.49 -8.26 3.70
C ILE A 77 -11.77 -7.61 4.21
N SER A 78 -12.79 -7.45 3.37
CA SER A 78 -14.07 -6.88 3.78
C SER A 78 -14.91 -7.87 4.61
N GLY A 79 -14.56 -9.15 4.61
CA GLY A 79 -15.34 -10.23 5.22
C GLY A 79 -16.44 -10.78 4.32
N ASP A 80 -16.43 -10.46 3.03
CA ASP A 80 -17.32 -11.08 2.06
C ASP A 80 -16.88 -12.52 1.75
N GLU A 81 -17.82 -13.47 1.88
CA GLU A 81 -17.57 -14.89 1.63
C GLU A 81 -18.36 -15.44 0.43
N SER A 82 -18.98 -14.55 -0.38
CA SER A 82 -19.83 -14.97 -1.49
C SER A 82 -19.06 -15.58 -2.67
N ARG A 83 -17.74 -15.32 -2.76
CA ARG A 83 -16.83 -15.81 -3.81
C ARG A 83 -15.48 -16.17 -3.22
N ASP A 84 -14.74 -17.05 -3.89
CA ASP A 84 -13.34 -17.34 -3.55
C ASP A 84 -12.41 -16.27 -4.15
N TYR A 85 -12.47 -15.06 -3.59
CA TYR A 85 -11.66 -13.90 -4.01
C TYR A 85 -10.17 -14.21 -4.01
N ALA A 86 -9.71 -14.99 -3.03
CA ALA A 86 -8.32 -15.39 -2.92
C ALA A 86 -7.88 -16.22 -4.13
N ARG A 87 -8.67 -17.22 -4.55
CA ARG A 87 -8.37 -18.05 -5.72
C ARG A 87 -8.46 -17.26 -7.01
N GLU A 88 -9.44 -16.39 -7.14
CA GLU A 88 -9.59 -15.51 -8.31
C GLU A 88 -8.37 -14.60 -8.48
N MET A 89 -7.97 -13.94 -7.39
CA MET A 89 -6.78 -13.08 -7.33
C MET A 89 -5.51 -13.87 -7.66
N GLU A 90 -5.34 -15.05 -7.07
CA GLU A 90 -4.19 -15.92 -7.36
C GLU A 90 -4.11 -16.30 -8.84
N SER A 91 -5.25 -16.67 -9.45
CA SER A 91 -5.32 -17.06 -10.87
C SER A 91 -4.96 -15.90 -11.80
N GLY A 92 -5.57 -14.73 -11.58
CA GLY A 92 -5.30 -13.53 -12.39
C GLY A 92 -3.83 -13.09 -12.31
N LEU A 93 -3.27 -13.07 -11.10
CA LEU A 93 -1.86 -12.70 -10.88
C LEU A 93 -0.88 -13.69 -11.54
N LYS A 94 -1.15 -15.00 -11.45
CA LYS A 94 -0.34 -16.02 -12.13
C LYS A 94 -0.39 -15.87 -13.64
N SER A 95 -1.58 -15.66 -14.21
CA SER A 95 -1.73 -15.40 -15.65
C SER A 95 -0.93 -14.16 -16.08
N LEU A 96 -0.98 -13.09 -15.28
CA LEU A 96 -0.25 -11.84 -15.55
C LEU A 96 1.27 -12.03 -15.54
N ILE A 97 1.78 -12.82 -14.59
CA ILE A 97 3.19 -13.21 -14.49
C ILE A 97 3.60 -14.08 -15.68
N ASP A 98 2.81 -15.09 -16.02
CA ASP A 98 3.12 -16.05 -17.08
C ASP A 98 3.26 -15.39 -18.46
N LYS A 99 2.47 -14.34 -18.72
CA LYS A 99 2.55 -13.52 -19.95
C LYS A 99 3.88 -12.78 -20.11
N GLN A 100 4.59 -12.49 -19.02
CA GLN A 100 5.71 -11.55 -19.01
C GLN A 100 7.02 -12.16 -18.51
N LYS A 101 6.99 -13.25 -17.72
CA LYS A 101 8.16 -13.80 -17.01
C LYS A 101 9.31 -14.27 -17.90
N LEU A 102 9.04 -14.55 -19.19
CA LEU A 102 10.04 -14.99 -20.17
C LEU A 102 10.73 -13.82 -20.88
N LYS A 103 10.20 -12.60 -20.75
CA LYS A 103 10.78 -11.40 -21.36
C LYS A 103 12.07 -11.02 -20.60
N PRO A 104 13.19 -10.73 -21.28
CA PRO A 104 14.39 -10.21 -20.62
C PRO A 104 14.09 -8.89 -19.91
N ILE A 105 14.62 -8.72 -18.69
CA ILE A 105 14.34 -7.57 -17.81
C ILE A 105 14.74 -6.25 -18.48
N GLU A 106 15.86 -6.26 -19.22
CA GLU A 106 16.40 -5.10 -19.93
C GLU A 106 15.49 -4.63 -21.07
N ARG A 107 14.57 -5.49 -21.52
CA ARG A 107 13.59 -5.18 -22.57
C ARG A 107 12.21 -4.85 -22.00
N MET A 108 12.01 -4.96 -20.69
CA MET A 108 10.76 -4.60 -20.05
C MET A 108 10.61 -3.08 -19.95
N SER A 109 9.42 -2.60 -20.28
CA SER A 109 9.00 -1.22 -19.99
C SER A 109 8.84 -1.00 -18.49
N GLN A 110 8.77 0.27 -18.08
CA GLN A 110 8.53 0.63 -16.68
C GLN A 110 7.23 0.04 -16.13
N ASP A 111 6.17 0.00 -16.94
CA ASP A 111 4.87 -0.54 -16.53
C ASP A 111 4.89 -2.08 -16.43
N GLU A 112 5.66 -2.77 -17.27
CA GLU A 112 5.85 -4.22 -17.15
C GLU A 112 6.67 -4.56 -15.89
N LEU A 113 7.74 -3.83 -15.59
CA LEU A 113 8.51 -3.99 -14.34
C LEU A 113 7.63 -3.74 -13.11
N PHE A 114 6.86 -2.63 -13.13
CA PHE A 114 5.90 -2.30 -12.09
C PHE A 114 4.89 -3.44 -11.89
N THR A 115 4.39 -3.99 -13.00
CA THR A 115 3.45 -5.10 -13.01
C THR A 115 4.04 -6.36 -12.39
N MET A 116 5.24 -6.76 -12.78
CA MET A 116 5.89 -7.94 -12.25
C MET A 116 6.13 -7.82 -10.74
N VAL A 117 6.60 -6.66 -10.28
CA VAL A 117 6.81 -6.43 -8.84
C VAL A 117 5.50 -6.49 -8.06
N HIS A 118 4.45 -5.81 -8.53
CA HIS A 118 3.15 -5.82 -7.86
C HIS A 118 2.50 -7.19 -7.88
N ALA A 119 2.59 -7.93 -8.99
CA ALA A 119 1.96 -9.23 -9.10
C ALA A 119 2.57 -10.24 -8.11
N TYR A 120 3.89 -10.30 -8.02
CA TYR A 120 4.53 -11.14 -7.00
C TYR A 120 4.30 -10.61 -5.58
N ALA A 121 4.34 -9.30 -5.34
CA ALA A 121 4.07 -8.74 -4.01
C ALA A 121 2.65 -9.07 -3.52
N TYR A 122 1.65 -8.98 -4.40
CA TYR A 122 0.28 -9.39 -4.10
C TYR A 122 0.17 -10.91 -3.87
N LEU A 123 0.86 -11.74 -4.65
CA LEU A 123 0.90 -13.19 -4.40
C LEU A 123 1.56 -13.51 -3.05
N THR A 124 2.68 -12.88 -2.72
CA THR A 124 3.33 -13.02 -1.41
C THR A 124 2.38 -12.63 -0.29
N ARG A 125 1.72 -11.47 -0.41
CA ARG A 125 0.74 -10.99 0.56
C ARG A 125 -0.42 -11.98 0.74
N LEU A 126 -0.96 -12.49 -0.37
CA LEU A 126 -2.05 -13.45 -0.37
C LEU A 126 -1.65 -14.80 0.24
N ASP A 127 -0.46 -15.30 -0.10
CA ASP A 127 0.05 -16.55 0.46
C ASP A 127 0.32 -16.41 1.96
N ILE A 128 0.87 -15.28 2.43
CA ILE A 128 1.02 -15.00 3.86
C ILE A 128 -0.35 -14.92 4.55
N PHE A 129 -1.33 -14.23 3.95
CA PHE A 129 -2.69 -14.13 4.48
C PHE A 129 -3.35 -15.51 4.63
N ARG A 130 -3.06 -16.45 3.73
CA ARG A 130 -3.53 -17.84 3.77
C ARG A 130 -2.60 -18.78 4.55
N GLU A 131 -1.65 -18.23 5.29
CA GLU A 131 -0.65 -18.96 6.09
C GLU A 131 0.25 -19.92 5.27
N LYS A 132 0.35 -19.71 3.96
CA LYS A 132 1.23 -20.44 3.03
C LYS A 132 2.62 -19.80 2.99
N TYR A 133 3.28 -19.68 4.14
CA TYR A 133 4.52 -18.90 4.31
C TYR A 133 5.64 -19.29 3.34
N PHE A 134 5.88 -20.60 3.15
CA PHE A 134 6.93 -21.07 2.23
C PHE A 134 6.69 -20.59 0.80
N LYS A 135 5.45 -20.71 0.32
CA LYS A 135 5.08 -20.23 -1.02
C LYS A 135 5.18 -18.70 -1.12
N GLY A 136 4.81 -17.98 -0.05
CA GLY A 136 5.01 -16.55 0.06
C GLY A 136 6.48 -16.13 -0.07
N ILE A 137 7.40 -16.88 0.54
CA ILE A 137 8.86 -16.68 0.43
C ILE A 137 9.34 -16.94 -1.01
N LEU A 138 8.87 -18.01 -1.66
CA LEU A 138 9.23 -18.29 -3.07
C LEU A 138 8.78 -17.17 -4.01
N ASN A 139 7.56 -16.65 -3.80
CA ASN A 139 7.05 -15.51 -4.57
C ASN A 139 7.87 -14.25 -4.28
N LEU A 140 8.21 -13.99 -3.02
CA LEU A 140 9.04 -12.84 -2.63
C LEU A 140 10.42 -12.90 -3.28
N SER A 141 11.04 -14.08 -3.29
CA SER A 141 12.32 -14.33 -3.96
C SER A 141 12.25 -14.03 -5.46
N SER A 142 11.17 -14.48 -6.11
CA SER A 142 10.94 -14.28 -7.54
C SER A 142 10.80 -12.81 -7.93
N THR A 143 10.36 -11.95 -7.00
CA THR A 143 10.27 -10.49 -7.18
C THR A 143 11.63 -9.80 -7.30
N MET A 144 12.67 -10.33 -6.66
CA MET A 144 13.91 -9.59 -6.36
C MET A 144 14.60 -9.04 -7.61
N LYS A 145 14.64 -9.81 -8.69
CA LYS A 145 15.26 -9.39 -9.96
C LYS A 145 14.55 -8.20 -10.62
N TYR A 146 13.22 -8.14 -10.53
CA TYR A 146 12.45 -7.01 -11.07
C TYR A 146 12.56 -5.79 -10.15
N LEU A 147 12.62 -6.04 -8.85
CA LEU A 147 12.79 -5.00 -7.85
C LEU A 147 14.14 -4.31 -7.96
N GLU A 148 15.21 -5.07 -8.19
CA GLU A 148 16.53 -4.51 -8.46
C GLU A 148 16.51 -3.51 -9.63
N ALA A 149 15.87 -3.86 -10.74
CA ALA A 149 15.71 -2.98 -11.89
C ALA A 149 14.91 -1.70 -11.58
N ILE A 150 13.89 -1.79 -10.73
CA ILE A 150 13.10 -0.64 -10.25
C ILE A 150 13.95 0.28 -9.36
N LEU A 151 14.70 -0.29 -8.41
CA LEU A 151 15.47 0.48 -7.43
C LEU A 151 16.55 1.35 -8.05
N VAL A 152 17.15 0.91 -9.17
CA VAL A 152 18.14 1.70 -9.93
C VAL A 152 17.53 2.99 -10.53
N GLN A 153 16.21 3.05 -10.71
CA GLN A 153 15.52 4.12 -11.44
C GLN A 153 14.39 4.79 -10.61
N HIS A 154 14.39 4.60 -9.29
CA HIS A 154 13.28 4.98 -8.41
C HIS A 154 12.99 6.49 -8.35
N ASP A 155 13.98 7.32 -8.65
CA ASP A 155 13.85 8.78 -8.70
C ASP A 155 13.21 9.29 -10.00
N ARG A 156 13.06 8.42 -11.00
CA ARG A 156 12.58 8.80 -12.35
C ARG A 156 11.09 8.59 -12.57
N TYR A 157 10.42 7.78 -11.74
CA TYR A 157 9.02 7.39 -11.90
C TYR A 157 8.34 7.28 -10.53
N ASP A 158 7.24 8.00 -10.32
CA ASP A 158 6.51 8.06 -9.04
C ASP A 158 6.09 6.68 -8.50
N LYS A 159 5.59 5.80 -9.38
CA LYS A 159 5.28 4.40 -9.07
C LYS A 159 6.49 3.63 -8.57
N PHE A 160 7.66 3.85 -9.16
CA PHE A 160 8.90 3.22 -8.69
C PHE A 160 9.35 3.80 -7.35
N MET A 161 9.11 5.10 -7.11
CA MET A 161 9.39 5.73 -5.83
C MET A 161 8.58 5.10 -4.70
N LEU A 162 7.29 4.84 -4.92
CA LEU A 162 6.43 4.14 -3.95
C LEU A 162 6.98 2.73 -3.66
N VAL A 163 7.25 1.94 -4.70
CA VAL A 163 7.79 0.58 -4.57
C VAL A 163 9.13 0.59 -3.82
N ALA A 164 10.03 1.50 -4.16
CA ALA A 164 11.31 1.65 -3.50
C ALA A 164 11.15 2.03 -2.02
N GLY A 165 10.23 2.94 -1.71
CA GLY A 165 9.89 3.33 -0.34
C GLY A 165 9.45 2.15 0.51
N LEU A 166 8.51 1.35 -0.01
CA LEU A 166 8.03 0.12 0.63
C LEU A 166 9.16 -0.89 0.82
N TYR A 167 9.94 -1.16 -0.23
CA TYR A 167 11.03 -2.13 -0.14
C TYR A 167 12.09 -1.73 0.88
N HIS A 168 12.65 -0.52 0.75
CA HIS A 168 13.72 -0.06 1.61
C HIS A 168 13.31 -0.08 3.08
N TYR A 169 12.05 0.25 3.38
CA TYR A 169 11.54 0.21 4.73
C TYR A 169 11.32 -1.23 5.22
N PHE A 170 10.46 -2.02 4.54
CA PHE A 170 10.05 -3.33 5.03
C PHE A 170 11.18 -4.36 4.99
N ALA A 171 12.06 -4.36 3.99
CA ALA A 171 13.20 -5.28 3.98
C ALA A 171 14.16 -5.00 5.15
N SER A 172 14.43 -3.72 5.45
CA SER A 172 15.29 -3.33 6.57
C SER A 172 14.64 -3.63 7.92
N ALA A 173 13.34 -3.36 8.07
CA ALA A 173 12.58 -3.70 9.26
C ALA A 173 12.55 -5.22 9.50
N THR A 174 12.26 -6.02 8.47
CA THR A 174 12.25 -7.49 8.58
C THR A 174 13.60 -8.05 9.01
N MET A 175 14.72 -7.59 8.43
CA MET A 175 16.05 -8.06 8.86
C MET A 175 16.39 -7.67 10.30
N THR A 176 15.85 -6.55 10.78
CA THR A 176 16.08 -6.06 12.15
C THR A 176 15.23 -6.84 13.17
N GLU A 177 13.93 -7.00 12.88
CA GLU A 177 12.98 -7.64 13.79
C GLU A 177 13.07 -9.17 13.75
N TYR A 178 13.46 -9.72 12.59
CA TYR A 178 13.54 -11.15 12.35
C TYR A 178 14.89 -11.50 11.68
N PRO A 179 16.01 -11.48 12.43
CA PRO A 179 17.34 -11.76 11.89
C PRO A 179 17.49 -13.11 11.17
N ILE A 180 16.60 -14.06 11.44
CA ILE A 180 16.53 -15.35 10.73
C ILE A 180 16.35 -15.19 9.22
N PHE A 181 15.81 -14.06 8.74
CA PHE A 181 15.68 -13.77 7.31
C PHE A 181 16.92 -13.12 6.69
N ILE A 182 17.95 -12.77 7.45
CA ILE A 182 19.18 -12.16 6.90
C ILE A 182 19.81 -13.01 5.77
N PRO A 183 19.95 -14.35 5.89
CA PRO A 183 20.50 -15.17 4.81
C PRO A 183 19.69 -15.08 3.51
N PHE A 184 18.35 -14.97 3.62
CA PHE A 184 17.48 -14.78 2.46
C PHE A 184 17.73 -13.43 1.77
N PHE A 185 17.97 -12.37 2.54
CA PHE A 185 18.24 -11.03 2.01
C PHE A 185 19.71 -10.79 1.60
N ALA A 186 20.62 -11.73 1.85
CA ALA A 186 22.04 -11.56 1.50
C ALA A 186 22.28 -11.36 -0.01
N LEU A 187 21.40 -11.92 -0.86
CA LEU A 187 21.42 -11.77 -2.31
C LEU A 187 20.38 -10.76 -2.82
N ALA A 188 19.63 -10.11 -1.93
CA ALA A 188 18.65 -9.11 -2.29
C ALA A 188 19.30 -7.72 -2.43
N PRO A 189 18.65 -6.77 -3.12
CA PRO A 189 19.10 -5.40 -3.13
C PRO A 189 19.33 -4.82 -1.72
N LYS A 190 20.25 -3.86 -1.58
CA LYS A 190 20.46 -3.24 -0.26
C LYS A 190 19.24 -2.40 0.14
N SER A 191 18.83 -2.52 1.40
CA SER A 191 17.73 -1.74 1.97
C SER A 191 18.22 -0.68 2.95
N ASN A 192 17.42 0.36 3.18
CA ASN A 192 17.73 1.44 4.11
C ASN A 192 16.42 1.98 4.70
N ARG A 193 16.15 1.69 5.97
CA ARG A 193 14.90 2.05 6.65
C ARG A 193 14.57 3.54 6.54
N GLN A 194 15.55 4.41 6.77
CA GLN A 194 15.36 5.86 6.75
C GLN A 194 15.04 6.38 5.35
N LEU A 195 15.74 5.88 4.33
CA LEU A 195 15.44 6.20 2.94
C LEU A 195 14.03 5.75 2.58
N GLY A 196 13.63 4.53 2.97
CA GLY A 196 12.29 4.01 2.73
C GLY A 196 11.20 4.93 3.30
N TYR A 197 11.35 5.33 4.57
CA TYR A 197 10.42 6.27 5.21
C TYR A 197 10.37 7.63 4.51
N GLN A 198 11.52 8.17 4.09
CA GLN A 198 11.59 9.46 3.38
C GLN A 198 10.92 9.40 2.00
N LEU A 199 11.09 8.31 1.25
CA LEU A 199 10.44 8.11 -0.03
C LEU A 199 8.92 8.02 0.13
N LEU A 200 8.43 7.25 1.11
CA LEU A 200 6.99 7.18 1.39
C LEU A 200 6.41 8.53 1.78
N LYS A 201 7.11 9.32 2.61
CA LYS A 201 6.70 10.68 2.95
C LYS A 201 6.68 11.63 1.75
N LYS A 202 7.58 11.45 0.77
CA LYS A 202 7.52 12.19 -0.50
C LYS A 202 6.31 11.78 -1.31
N CYS A 203 6.07 10.47 -1.46
CA CYS A 203 4.90 9.94 -2.16
C CYS A 203 3.58 10.43 -1.57
N SER A 204 3.45 10.52 -0.25
CA SER A 204 2.23 11.02 0.42
C SER A 204 1.95 12.51 0.17
N ALA A 205 2.88 13.25 -0.44
CA ALA A 205 2.71 14.65 -0.82
C ALA A 205 2.60 14.83 -2.35
N MET A 206 2.58 13.75 -3.13
CA MET A 206 2.45 13.80 -4.59
C MET A 206 1.00 14.06 -5.02
N PRO A 207 0.79 14.65 -6.22
CA PRO A 207 -0.55 14.89 -6.75
C PRO A 207 -1.21 13.63 -7.35
N ASN A 208 -0.47 12.56 -7.63
CA ASN A 208 -1.06 11.30 -8.08
C ASN A 208 -1.82 10.66 -6.91
N LEU A 209 -3.15 10.58 -7.05
CA LEU A 209 -4.07 10.10 -6.02
C LEU A 209 -3.70 8.71 -5.47
N LEU A 210 -3.40 7.75 -6.37
CA LEU A 210 -3.11 6.37 -5.99
C LEU A 210 -1.81 6.32 -5.18
N ILE A 211 -0.76 6.97 -5.70
CA ILE A 211 0.54 7.04 -5.02
C ILE A 211 0.42 7.72 -3.66
N GLN A 212 -0.30 8.83 -3.61
CA GLN A 212 -0.54 9.58 -2.38
C GLN A 212 -1.27 8.73 -1.34
N ASN A 213 -2.40 8.14 -1.72
CA ASN A 213 -3.25 7.41 -0.78
C ASN A 213 -2.60 6.11 -0.29
N GLU A 214 -1.95 5.35 -1.17
CA GLU A 214 -1.18 4.17 -0.78
C GLU A 214 -0.03 4.55 0.16
N ALA A 215 0.72 5.61 -0.16
CA ALA A 215 1.80 6.08 0.71
C ALA A 215 1.31 6.51 2.09
N LEU A 216 0.18 7.23 2.18
CA LEU A 216 -0.46 7.57 3.45
C LEU A 216 -0.83 6.31 4.23
N TYR A 217 -1.54 5.36 3.60
CA TYR A 217 -1.95 4.11 4.24
C TYR A 217 -0.77 3.30 4.78
N TYR A 218 0.29 3.10 3.99
CA TYR A 218 1.47 2.36 4.44
C TYR A 218 2.26 3.14 5.50
N THR A 219 2.35 4.47 5.41
CA THR A 219 3.02 5.30 6.43
C THR A 219 2.26 5.27 7.76
N MET A 220 0.92 5.28 7.74
CA MET A 220 0.10 5.06 8.94
C MET A 220 0.44 3.73 9.59
N LYS A 221 0.43 2.62 8.81
CA LYS A 221 0.74 1.28 9.33
C LYS A 221 2.17 1.17 9.86
N ILE A 222 3.13 1.79 9.18
CA ILE A 222 4.52 1.83 9.63
C ILE A 222 4.62 2.52 10.98
N ASN A 223 4.06 3.72 11.11
CA ASN A 223 4.11 4.47 12.38
C ASN A 223 3.39 3.70 13.51
N TYR A 224 2.25 3.06 13.20
CA TYR A 224 1.49 2.28 14.17
C TYR A 224 2.18 0.97 14.58
N GLN A 225 2.49 0.11 13.62
CA GLN A 225 2.80 -1.30 13.88
C GLN A 225 4.29 -1.50 14.17
N LEU A 226 5.17 -0.72 13.54
CA LEU A 226 6.62 -0.94 13.54
C LEU A 226 7.37 0.12 14.36
N GLU A 227 7.01 1.40 14.21
CA GLU A 227 7.68 2.50 14.93
C GLU A 227 7.05 2.81 16.29
N LYS A 228 5.81 2.34 16.54
CA LYS A 228 5.02 2.67 17.75
C LYS A 228 4.85 4.18 17.97
N LYS A 229 4.88 4.95 16.89
CA LYS A 229 4.63 6.40 16.80
C LYS A 229 3.12 6.63 16.65
N PHE A 230 2.38 6.41 17.73
CA PHE A 230 0.91 6.39 17.68
C PHE A 230 0.30 7.73 17.30
N ASN A 231 0.86 8.86 17.77
CA ASN A 231 0.35 10.19 17.43
C ASN A 231 0.49 10.48 15.93
N GLU A 232 1.63 10.16 15.35
CA GLU A 232 1.90 10.29 13.92
C GLU A 232 0.99 9.37 13.10
N ALA A 233 0.76 8.15 13.57
CA ALA A 233 -0.18 7.24 12.93
C ALA A 233 -1.63 7.77 12.97
N LEU A 234 -2.06 8.37 14.10
CA LEU A 234 -3.39 8.97 14.23
C LEU A 234 -3.59 10.16 13.29
N LEU A 235 -2.60 11.05 13.17
CA LEU A 235 -2.68 12.18 12.23
C LEU A 235 -2.92 11.71 10.79
N ILE A 236 -2.24 10.65 10.37
CA ILE A 236 -2.40 10.08 9.03
C ILE A 236 -3.74 9.36 8.90
N ALA A 237 -4.17 8.61 9.93
CA ALA A 237 -5.48 7.96 9.94
C ALA A 237 -6.62 8.98 9.85
N ASP A 238 -6.51 10.10 10.57
CA ASP A 238 -7.45 11.21 10.51
C ASP A 238 -7.50 11.83 9.11
N GLN A 239 -6.35 12.02 8.46
CA GLN A 239 -6.29 12.50 7.06
C GLN A 239 -6.98 11.53 6.09
N LEU A 240 -6.74 10.21 6.22
CA LEU A 240 -7.38 9.20 5.39
C LEU A 240 -8.90 9.17 5.59
N ILE A 241 -9.37 9.27 6.84
CA ILE A 241 -10.81 9.30 7.18
C ILE A 241 -11.45 10.61 6.75
N GLN A 242 -10.73 11.73 6.78
CA GLN A 242 -11.24 13.00 6.28
C GLN A 242 -11.55 12.91 4.78
N SER A 243 -10.66 12.28 4.01
CA SER A 243 -10.90 12.04 2.57
C SER A 243 -11.96 10.96 2.33
N TYR A 244 -11.95 9.90 3.13
CA TYR A 244 -12.80 8.72 2.93
C TYR A 244 -13.51 8.30 4.23
N PRO A 245 -14.54 9.06 4.67
CA PRO A 245 -15.17 8.84 5.98
C PRO A 245 -15.90 7.51 6.10
N ASN A 246 -16.31 6.92 4.98
CA ASN A 246 -17.01 5.64 4.95
C ASN A 246 -16.08 4.41 4.90
N ASN A 247 -14.76 4.62 4.82
CA ASN A 247 -13.82 3.53 4.71
C ASN A 247 -13.66 2.77 6.04
N LEU A 248 -14.28 1.59 6.11
CA LEU A 248 -14.27 0.78 7.33
C LEU A 248 -12.85 0.36 7.73
N THR A 249 -11.95 0.12 6.77
CA THR A 249 -10.55 -0.23 7.06
C THR A 249 -9.83 0.93 7.75
N TYR A 250 -10.03 2.17 7.30
CA TYR A 250 -9.42 3.34 7.94
C TYR A 250 -10.01 3.60 9.33
N GLN A 251 -11.34 3.50 9.46
CA GLN A 251 -12.03 3.64 10.75
C GLN A 251 -11.54 2.58 11.77
N PHE A 252 -11.38 1.33 11.32
CA PHE A 252 -10.84 0.22 12.12
C PHE A 252 -9.39 0.46 12.53
N HIS A 253 -8.51 0.87 11.60
CA HIS A 253 -7.12 1.15 11.93
C HIS A 253 -6.98 2.29 12.94
N ARG A 254 -7.76 3.36 12.81
CA ARG A 254 -7.78 4.45 13.80
C ARG A 254 -8.16 3.94 15.19
N MET A 255 -9.20 3.11 15.27
CA MET A 255 -9.63 2.48 16.53
C MET A 255 -8.49 1.67 17.16
N MET A 256 -7.83 0.82 16.36
CA MET A 256 -6.72 0.00 16.81
C MET A 256 -5.53 0.81 17.31
N ILE A 257 -5.22 1.93 16.63
CA ILE A 257 -4.15 2.84 17.05
C ILE A 257 -4.49 3.48 18.40
N LEU A 258 -5.72 3.98 18.58
CA LEU A 258 -6.16 4.56 19.86
C LEU A 258 -6.08 3.53 20.99
N LEU A 259 -6.56 2.32 20.72
CA LEU A 259 -6.57 1.22 21.67
C LEU A 259 -5.15 0.84 22.13
N ASP A 260 -4.19 0.77 21.20
CA ASP A 260 -2.81 0.42 21.52
C ASP A 260 -2.00 1.59 22.09
N ALA A 261 -2.44 2.83 21.87
CA ALA A 261 -1.93 4.01 22.55
C ALA A 261 -2.44 4.17 23.99
N GLY A 262 -3.33 3.28 24.47
CA GLY A 262 -3.95 3.36 25.80
C GLY A 262 -5.03 4.43 25.92
N ARG A 263 -5.55 4.92 24.79
CA ARG A 263 -6.64 5.92 24.73
C ARG A 263 -7.99 5.21 24.66
N ASP A 264 -8.30 4.44 25.70
CA ASP A 264 -9.42 3.48 25.68
C ASP A 264 -10.78 4.15 25.46
N THR A 265 -11.04 5.30 26.09
CA THR A 265 -12.28 6.07 25.89
C THR A 265 -12.43 6.52 24.43
N ASP A 266 -11.35 7.04 23.83
CA ASP A 266 -11.37 7.47 22.43
C ASP A 266 -11.53 6.28 21.48
N ALA A 267 -10.89 5.15 21.80
CA ALA A 267 -11.03 3.91 21.04
C ALA A 267 -12.48 3.41 21.06
N LEU A 268 -13.19 3.55 22.19
CA LEU A 268 -14.58 3.16 22.33
C LEU A 268 -15.52 4.11 21.56
N VAL A 269 -15.27 5.42 21.59
CA VAL A 269 -15.97 6.39 20.73
C VAL A 269 -15.75 6.06 19.26
N GLN A 270 -14.51 5.75 18.88
CA GLN A 270 -14.19 5.37 17.51
C GLN A 270 -14.83 4.03 17.10
N TYR A 271 -14.98 3.08 18.03
CA TYR A 271 -15.72 1.85 17.82
C TYR A 271 -17.21 2.11 17.55
N GLN A 272 -17.84 3.00 18.30
CA GLN A 272 -19.22 3.43 18.05
C GLN A 272 -19.36 4.07 16.66
N ARG A 273 -18.40 4.91 16.27
CA ARG A 273 -18.34 5.49 14.93
C ARG A 273 -18.21 4.41 13.86
N LEU A 274 -17.32 3.44 14.03
CA LEU A 274 -17.17 2.30 13.10
C LEU A 274 -18.50 1.54 12.94
N ARG A 275 -19.23 1.29 14.03
CA ARG A 275 -20.56 0.65 13.99
C ARG A 275 -21.57 1.48 13.19
N GLN A 276 -21.62 2.79 13.42
CA GLN A 276 -22.52 3.69 12.71
C GLN A 276 -22.21 3.74 11.20
N VAL A 277 -20.92 3.90 10.85
CA VAL A 277 -20.47 3.92 9.45
C VAL A 277 -20.79 2.59 8.78
N SER A 278 -20.50 1.45 9.43
CA SER A 278 -20.84 0.13 8.91
C SER A 278 -22.35 -0.07 8.66
N ALA A 279 -23.20 0.41 9.59
CA ALA A 279 -24.65 0.30 9.47
C ALA A 279 -25.22 1.16 8.34
N THR A 280 -24.61 2.32 8.06
CA THR A 280 -25.11 3.31 7.09
C THR A 280 -24.43 3.25 5.74
N ALA A 281 -23.27 2.60 5.63
CA ALA A 281 -22.53 2.44 4.39
C ALA A 281 -23.40 1.74 3.34
N PRO A 282 -23.49 2.32 2.12
CA PRO A 282 -24.32 1.74 1.07
C PRO A 282 -23.69 0.44 0.57
N TYR A 283 -24.54 -0.44 0.02
CA TYR A 283 -24.13 -1.63 -0.74
C TYR A 283 -23.32 -2.74 -0.01
N LEU A 284 -23.04 -2.59 1.28
CA LEU A 284 -22.48 -3.68 2.10
C LEU A 284 -23.51 -4.79 2.34
N ASN A 285 -23.10 -6.05 2.23
CA ASN A 285 -23.93 -7.15 2.74
C ASN A 285 -23.76 -7.33 4.26
N GLN A 286 -24.53 -8.24 4.85
CA GLN A 286 -24.51 -8.47 6.29
C GLN A 286 -23.11 -8.85 6.81
N SER A 287 -22.44 -9.81 6.16
CA SER A 287 -21.09 -10.26 6.56
C SER A 287 -20.10 -9.10 6.59
N GLN A 288 -20.11 -8.25 5.56
CA GLN A 288 -19.23 -7.09 5.48
C GLN A 288 -19.51 -6.05 6.57
N ARG A 289 -20.78 -5.87 6.96
CA ARG A 289 -21.13 -4.94 8.05
C ARG A 289 -20.63 -5.44 9.40
N GLU A 290 -20.70 -6.75 9.62
CA GLU A 290 -20.35 -7.37 10.89
C GLU A 290 -18.84 -7.57 11.02
N HIS A 291 -18.14 -7.94 9.95
CA HIS A 291 -16.74 -8.38 9.98
C HIS A 291 -15.79 -7.46 10.76
N MET A 292 -15.63 -6.20 10.33
CA MET A 292 -14.70 -5.27 10.99
C MET A 292 -15.21 -4.80 12.37
N VAL A 293 -16.52 -4.76 12.56
CA VAL A 293 -17.13 -4.42 13.85
C VAL A 293 -16.87 -5.52 14.87
N ASP A 294 -16.99 -6.77 14.48
CA ASP A 294 -16.77 -7.92 15.36
C ASP A 294 -15.29 -8.12 15.64
N GLU A 295 -14.42 -7.93 14.67
CA GLU A 295 -12.98 -7.89 14.90
C GLU A 295 -12.60 -6.78 15.89
N ALA A 296 -13.16 -5.57 15.76
CA ALA A 296 -12.91 -4.49 16.72
C ALA A 296 -13.45 -4.83 18.12
N ARG A 297 -14.64 -5.44 18.20
CA ARG A 297 -15.24 -5.88 19.47
C ARG A 297 -14.34 -6.88 20.20
N LYS A 298 -13.87 -7.91 19.51
CA LYS A 298 -12.95 -8.92 20.07
C LYS A 298 -11.67 -8.28 20.64
N LYS A 299 -11.16 -7.21 20.00
CA LYS A 299 -9.97 -6.49 20.48
C LYS A 299 -10.24 -5.72 21.77
N LEU A 300 -11.39 -5.04 21.87
CA LEU A 300 -11.83 -4.35 23.10
C LEU A 300 -12.06 -5.33 24.25
N GLU A 301 -12.77 -6.42 23.99
CA GLU A 301 -13.05 -7.46 24.98
C GLU A 301 -11.76 -8.11 25.50
N LYS A 302 -10.81 -8.38 24.60
CA LYS A 302 -9.48 -8.89 24.99
C LYS A 302 -8.73 -7.92 25.92
N LYS A 303 -8.94 -6.61 25.80
CA LYS A 303 -8.41 -5.59 26.72
C LYS A 303 -9.29 -5.34 27.94
N LYS A 304 -10.39 -6.08 28.11
CA LYS A 304 -11.36 -5.94 29.21
C LYS A 304 -12.00 -4.55 29.28
N ILE A 305 -12.15 -3.89 28.14
CA ILE A 305 -12.83 -2.58 28.06
C ILE A 305 -14.34 -2.83 28.07
N ASN A 306 -15.06 -2.12 28.95
CA ASN A 306 -16.52 -2.17 29.00
C ASN A 306 -17.10 -1.49 27.76
N LEU A 307 -17.92 -2.21 26.98
CA LEU A 307 -18.52 -1.71 25.74
C LEU A 307 -19.75 -0.82 25.96
N THR A 308 -20.20 -0.69 27.21
CA THR A 308 -21.34 0.14 27.59
C THR A 308 -20.86 1.58 27.82
N ILE A 309 -21.15 2.48 26.87
CA ILE A 309 -21.23 3.93 27.09
C ILE A 309 -22.67 4.33 26.78
#